data_AF-A0A2M7CN87-F1
#
_entry.id   AF-A0A2M7CN87-F1
#
_cell.length_a   1.000
_cell.length_b   1.000
_cell.length_c   1.000
_cell.angle_alpha   90.00
_cell.angle_beta   90.00
_cell.angle_gamma   90.00
#
_symmetry.space_group_name_H-M   'P 1'
#
loop_
_entity.id
_entity.type
_entity.pdbx_description
1 polymer ?
#
loop_
_entity_poly.entity_id
_entity_poly.type
_entity_poly.pdbx_seq_one_letter_code
_entity_poly.pdbx_strand_id
1 'polypeptide(L)'
;MDIRTGILTAAILLVLGALLVARNGLLTLQAARKLTFYRLRQSRIASAWWLFGGALLLIIISILLPTVGTPLAFQYFPPSPTIAPTLTPSVVPTITLSPTITLTPTITDTPLVSDTPTGTATPFLPLVVEAGFISVVTPNPDAVISLLQFSTTFDSNTGRCVNPTTLFRNPITHLYACFDYDKMIPGSQWTAVWYRNGEYVDDESIPWNGGTGGYGYSESINPAGGWQPGVYTVQIFVGVDFKRAGSFTVEGDAPATPVPTATLSPTPVATP
;
A
#
# COMPACT_ATOMS: atom_id res chain seq x y z
N MET A 1 -20.44 1.63 2.76
CA MET A 1 -21.33 2.49 1.94
C MET A 1 -21.88 1.63 0.82
N ASP A 2 -23.19 1.43 0.74
CA ASP A 2 -23.83 0.69 -0.35
C ASP A 2 -23.58 1.44 -1.67
N ILE A 3 -23.16 0.72 -2.72
CA ILE A 3 -22.87 1.27 -4.06
C ILE A 3 -24.09 2.04 -4.59
N ARG A 4 -25.30 1.55 -4.28
CA ARG A 4 -26.55 2.23 -4.64
C ARG A 4 -26.67 3.58 -3.96
N THR A 5 -26.30 3.68 -2.68
CA THR A 5 -26.30 4.93 -1.92
C THR A 5 -25.27 5.91 -2.48
N GLY A 6 -24.06 5.44 -2.83
CA GLY A 6 -23.03 6.28 -3.45
C GLY A 6 -23.49 6.90 -4.77
N ILE A 7 -24.05 6.11 -5.67
CA ILE A 7 -24.54 6.59 -6.97
C ILE A 7 -25.70 7.59 -6.82
N LEU A 8 -26.62 7.35 -5.86
CA LEU A 8 -27.71 8.28 -5.56
C LEU A 8 -27.18 9.62 -5.01
N THR A 9 -26.20 9.60 -4.11
CA THR A 9 -25.62 10.84 -3.57
C THR A 9 -24.91 11.66 -4.66
N ALA A 10 -24.19 11.01 -5.58
CA ALA A 10 -23.55 11.69 -6.70
C ALA A 10 -24.58 12.32 -7.64
N ALA A 11 -25.68 11.62 -7.95
CA ALA A 11 -26.77 12.18 -8.75
C ALA A 11 -27.38 13.43 -8.11
N ILE A 12 -27.65 13.42 -6.80
CA ILE A 12 -28.21 14.58 -6.09
C ILE A 12 -27.25 15.79 -6.15
N LEU A 13 -25.95 15.57 -5.99
CA LEU A 13 -24.94 16.63 -6.11
C LEU A 13 -24.89 17.24 -7.52
N LEU A 14 -25.05 16.42 -8.56
CA LEU A 14 -25.12 16.90 -9.94
C LEU A 14 -26.35 17.78 -10.21
N VAL A 15 -27.51 17.44 -9.64
CA VAL A 15 -28.71 18.28 -9.71
C VAL A 15 -28.49 19.62 -9.02
N LEU A 16 -27.89 19.62 -7.84
CA LEU A 16 -27.55 20.87 -7.12
C LEU A 16 -26.57 21.73 -7.92
N GLY A 17 -25.55 21.11 -8.53
CA GLY A 17 -24.62 21.79 -9.43
C GLY A 17 -25.33 22.41 -10.64
N ALA A 18 -26.24 21.67 -11.28
CA ALA A 18 -27.03 22.16 -12.41
C ALA A 18 -27.89 23.39 -12.04
N LEU A 19 -28.49 23.40 -10.85
CA LEU A 19 -29.29 24.53 -10.35
C LEU A 19 -28.41 25.79 -10.14
N LEU A 20 -27.20 25.64 -9.58
CA LEU A 20 -26.27 26.75 -9.39
C LEU A 20 -25.79 27.33 -10.74
N VAL A 21 -25.47 26.47 -11.70
CA VAL A 21 -25.07 26.88 -13.05
C VAL A 21 -26.22 27.60 -13.76
N ALA A 22 -27.44 27.07 -13.67
CA ALA A 22 -28.63 27.70 -14.25
C ALA A 22 -28.93 29.08 -13.62
N ARG A 23 -28.78 29.21 -12.29
CA ARG A 23 -28.92 30.49 -11.58
C ARG A 23 -27.89 31.51 -12.07
N ASN A 24 -26.63 31.12 -12.22
CA ASN A 24 -25.58 32.00 -12.76
C ASN A 24 -25.85 32.37 -14.23
N GLY A 25 -26.38 31.45 -15.03
CA GLY A 25 -26.86 31.72 -16.40
C GLY A 25 -27.98 32.77 -16.43
N LEU A 26 -28.94 32.70 -15.51
CA LEU A 26 -30.01 33.70 -15.38
C LEU A 26 -29.49 35.07 -14.96
N LEU A 27 -28.57 35.12 -13.99
CA LEU A 27 -27.96 36.38 -13.55
C LEU A 27 -27.14 37.06 -14.66
N THR A 28 -26.40 36.27 -15.44
CA THR A 28 -25.63 36.79 -16.59
C THR A 28 -26.55 37.33 -17.70
N LEU A 29 -27.70 36.70 -17.94
CA LEU A 29 -28.73 37.20 -18.85
C LEU A 29 -29.40 38.49 -18.36
N GLN A 30 -29.71 38.57 -17.06
CA GLN A 30 -30.28 39.78 -16.46
C GLN A 30 -29.30 40.95 -16.55
N ALA A 31 -28.01 40.71 -16.30
CA ALA A 31 -26.96 41.71 -16.46
C ALA A 31 -26.79 42.14 -17.94
N ALA A 32 -26.89 41.20 -18.88
CA ALA A 32 -26.79 41.49 -20.31
C ALA A 32 -27.92 42.39 -20.84
N ARG A 33 -29.11 42.34 -20.23
CA ARG A 33 -30.26 43.20 -20.61
C ARG A 33 -30.06 44.68 -20.27
N LYS A 34 -29.18 45.01 -19.32
CA LYS A 34 -28.92 46.39 -18.88
C LYS A 34 -27.81 47.10 -19.67
N LEU A 35 -27.17 46.41 -20.62
CA LEU A 35 -26.05 46.95 -21.41
C LEU A 35 -26.54 47.61 -22.70
N THR A 36 -26.12 48.86 -22.92
CA THR A 36 -26.46 49.67 -24.10
C THR A 36 -25.67 49.24 -25.35
N PHE A 37 -24.47 48.66 -25.18
CA PHE A 37 -23.60 48.28 -26.30
C PHE A 37 -23.93 46.89 -26.87
N TYR A 38 -24.30 46.83 -28.14
CA TYR A 38 -24.76 45.62 -28.84
C TYR A 38 -23.74 44.46 -28.82
N ARG A 39 -22.47 44.72 -29.14
CA ARG A 39 -21.43 43.66 -29.17
C ARG A 39 -21.17 43.03 -27.79
N LEU A 40 -21.19 43.85 -26.74
CA LEU A 40 -21.00 43.37 -25.36
C LEU A 40 -22.19 42.51 -24.90
N ARG A 41 -23.41 42.92 -25.26
CA ARG A 41 -24.63 42.14 -25.02
C ARG A 41 -24.61 40.79 -25.75
N GLN A 42 -24.14 40.75 -27.01
CA GLN A 42 -24.04 39.52 -27.81
C GLN A 42 -23.09 38.49 -27.16
N SER A 43 -21.93 38.95 -26.67
CA SER A 43 -20.95 38.06 -26.00
C SER A 43 -21.50 37.43 -24.72
N ARG A 44 -22.23 38.22 -23.90
CA ARG A 44 -22.84 37.74 -22.65
C ARG A 44 -24.00 36.78 -22.88
N ILE A 45 -24.78 36.98 -23.95
CA ILE A 45 -25.83 36.04 -24.37
C ILE A 45 -25.23 34.71 -24.84
N ALA A 46 -24.11 34.74 -25.58
CA ALA A 46 -23.42 33.52 -25.98
C ALA A 46 -22.87 32.73 -24.77
N SER A 47 -22.29 33.42 -23.78
CA SER A 47 -21.86 32.78 -22.53
C SER A 47 -23.02 32.20 -21.74
N ALA A 48 -24.17 32.89 -21.68
CA ALA A 48 -25.37 32.37 -21.02
C ALA A 48 -25.91 31.10 -21.69
N TRP A 49 -25.85 31.03 -23.03
CA TRP A 49 -26.23 29.82 -23.78
C TRP A 49 -25.35 28.61 -23.45
N TRP A 50 -24.04 28.80 -23.33
CA TRP A 50 -23.12 27.74 -22.87
C TRP A 50 -23.43 27.26 -21.45
N LEU A 51 -23.78 28.19 -20.54
CA LEU A 51 -24.17 27.84 -19.17
C LEU A 51 -25.46 27.01 -19.11
N PHE A 52 -26.46 27.33 -19.93
CA PHE A 52 -27.67 26.49 -20.02
C PHE A 52 -27.40 25.13 -20.64
N GLY A 53 -26.54 25.06 -21.68
CA GLY A 53 -26.10 23.79 -22.25
C GLY A 53 -25.40 22.91 -21.20
N GLY A 54 -24.51 23.50 -20.40
CA GLY A 54 -23.85 22.82 -19.29
C GLY A 54 -24.83 22.33 -18.21
N ALA A 55 -25.80 23.16 -17.81
CA ALA A 55 -26.81 22.77 -16.84
C ALA A 55 -27.70 21.61 -17.35
N LEU A 56 -28.10 21.63 -18.62
CA LEU A 56 -28.87 20.56 -19.26
C LEU A 56 -28.08 19.25 -19.28
N LEU A 57 -26.79 19.32 -19.65
CA LEU A 57 -25.91 18.15 -19.69
C LEU A 57 -25.74 17.53 -18.29
N LEU A 58 -25.58 18.35 -17.24
CA LEU A 58 -25.51 17.85 -15.87
C LEU A 58 -26.80 17.14 -15.42
N ILE A 59 -27.97 17.64 -15.83
CA ILE A 59 -29.27 17.00 -15.56
C ILE A 59 -29.35 15.65 -16.28
N ILE A 60 -28.93 15.59 -17.56
CA ILE A 60 -28.91 14.35 -18.34
C ILE A 60 -27.99 13.30 -17.67
N ILE A 61 -26.79 13.70 -17.26
CA ILE A 61 -25.83 12.82 -16.56
C ILE A 61 -26.42 12.35 -15.22
N SER A 62 -27.09 13.23 -14.48
CA SER A 62 -27.74 12.87 -13.22
C SER A 62 -28.84 11.80 -13.38
N ILE A 63 -29.52 11.74 -14.52
CA ILE A 63 -30.55 10.74 -14.80
C ILE A 63 -29.92 9.44 -15.31
N LEU A 64 -28.87 9.54 -16.13
CA LEU A 64 -28.15 8.38 -16.69
C LEU A 64 -27.36 7.60 -15.63
N LEU A 65 -26.76 8.28 -14.65
CA LEU A 65 -25.95 7.62 -13.61
C LEU A 65 -26.70 6.52 -12.83
N PRO A 66 -27.89 6.74 -12.26
CA PRO A 66 -28.59 5.69 -11.52
C PRO A 66 -29.24 4.65 -12.44
N THR A 67 -29.63 5.01 -13.66
CA THR A 67 -30.31 4.10 -14.60
C THR A 67 -29.35 3.13 -15.29
N VAL A 68 -28.15 3.58 -15.66
CA VAL A 68 -27.15 2.77 -16.39
C VAL A 68 -25.97 2.40 -15.47
N GLY A 69 -25.61 3.25 -14.51
CA GLY A 69 -24.45 3.01 -13.64
C GLY A 69 -24.68 1.92 -12.59
N THR A 70 -25.90 1.74 -12.09
CA THR A 70 -26.20 0.67 -11.12
C THR A 70 -26.07 -0.75 -11.71
N PRO A 71 -26.63 -1.09 -12.90
CA PRO A 71 -26.43 -2.42 -13.47
C PRO A 71 -24.99 -2.69 -13.90
N LEU A 72 -24.24 -1.67 -14.35
CA LEU A 72 -22.82 -1.80 -14.69
C LEU A 72 -21.96 -2.05 -13.46
N ALA A 73 -22.24 -1.38 -12.34
CA ALA A 73 -21.47 -1.57 -11.11
C ALA A 73 -21.56 -3.02 -10.58
N PHE A 74 -22.73 -3.67 -10.69
CA PHE A 74 -22.91 -5.06 -10.25
C PHE A 74 -22.28 -6.10 -11.18
N GLN A 75 -21.96 -5.76 -12.44
CA GLN A 75 -21.21 -6.65 -13.33
C GLN A 75 -19.73 -6.77 -12.91
N TYR A 76 -19.16 -5.67 -12.39
CA TYR A 76 -17.75 -5.65 -11.95
C TYR A 76 -17.60 -5.95 -10.45
N PHE A 77 -18.64 -5.67 -9.64
CA PHE A 77 -18.69 -5.93 -8.20
C PHE A 77 -19.95 -6.73 -7.84
N PRO A 78 -19.96 -8.06 -8.09
CA PRO A 78 -21.09 -8.89 -7.71
C PRO A 78 -21.28 -8.89 -6.18
N PRO A 79 -22.53 -8.91 -5.67
CA PRO A 79 -22.77 -8.97 -4.23
C PRO A 79 -22.18 -10.25 -3.65
N SER A 80 -21.42 -10.12 -2.56
CA SER A 80 -20.79 -11.26 -1.90
C SER A 80 -21.87 -12.21 -1.34
N PRO A 81 -21.80 -13.53 -1.60
CA PRO A 81 -22.80 -14.47 -1.09
C PRO A 81 -22.75 -14.49 0.44
N THR A 82 -23.90 -14.24 1.07
CA THR A 82 -24.03 -14.38 2.53
C THR A 82 -23.87 -15.86 2.87
N ILE A 83 -22.80 -16.22 3.60
CA ILE A 83 -22.57 -17.58 4.07
C ILE A 83 -23.69 -17.93 5.06
N ALA A 84 -24.52 -18.92 4.71
CA ALA A 84 -25.53 -19.44 5.63
C ALA A 84 -24.83 -20.07 6.85
N PRO A 85 -25.34 -19.88 8.08
CA PRO A 85 -24.74 -20.46 9.27
C PRO A 85 -24.74 -21.98 9.14
N THR A 86 -23.54 -22.56 9.06
CA THR A 86 -23.35 -24.01 9.02
C THR A 86 -23.58 -24.54 10.43
N LEU A 87 -24.59 -25.40 10.61
CA LEU A 87 -24.87 -26.04 11.89
C LEU A 87 -23.66 -26.87 12.34
N THR A 88 -23.11 -26.53 13.49
CA THR A 88 -21.99 -27.25 14.12
C THR A 88 -22.48 -28.62 14.59
N PRO A 89 -21.89 -29.75 14.15
CA PRO A 89 -22.25 -31.06 14.67
C PRO A 89 -21.81 -31.18 16.13
N SER A 90 -22.78 -31.39 17.04
CA SER A 90 -22.52 -31.68 18.46
C SER A 90 -22.09 -33.14 18.60
N VAL A 91 -20.82 -33.37 18.93
CA VAL A 91 -20.30 -34.72 19.19
C VAL A 91 -20.52 -35.04 20.66
N VAL A 92 -21.49 -35.91 20.94
CA VAL A 92 -21.69 -36.51 22.27
C VAL A 92 -20.62 -37.60 22.47
N PRO A 93 -19.76 -37.53 23.50
CA PRO A 93 -18.81 -38.60 23.77
C PRO A 93 -19.51 -39.79 24.42
N THR A 94 -19.65 -40.90 23.69
CA THR A 94 -20.02 -42.20 24.26
C THR A 94 -18.77 -42.83 24.89
N ILE A 95 -18.74 -42.92 26.21
CA ILE A 95 -17.71 -43.68 26.94
C ILE A 95 -18.05 -45.18 26.88
N THR A 96 -17.33 -45.94 26.06
CA THR A 96 -17.38 -47.41 26.07
C THR A 96 -16.15 -47.93 26.78
N LEU A 97 -16.30 -48.32 28.05
CA LEU A 97 -15.26 -49.02 28.80
C LEU A 97 -15.32 -50.52 28.47
N SER A 98 -14.29 -51.03 27.80
CA SER A 98 -13.98 -52.46 27.80
C SER A 98 -12.46 -52.63 27.84
N PRO A 99 -11.88 -52.99 29.00
CA PRO A 99 -10.47 -53.36 29.06
C PRO A 99 -10.33 -54.85 28.68
N THR A 100 -9.86 -55.11 27.46
CA THR A 100 -9.30 -56.43 27.11
C THR A 100 -7.79 -56.34 27.22
N ILE A 101 -7.26 -57.07 28.19
CA ILE A 101 -5.83 -57.28 28.45
C ILE A 101 -5.23 -58.26 27.43
N THR A 102 -3.95 -58.02 27.12
CA THR A 102 -2.92 -59.00 26.73
C THR A 102 -2.76 -59.35 25.24
N LEU A 103 -1.70 -58.86 24.60
CA LEU A 103 -0.42 -59.56 24.36
C LEU A 103 0.66 -58.61 23.82
N THR A 104 1.90 -58.90 24.19
CA THR A 104 3.16 -58.19 23.88
C THR A 104 3.38 -57.93 22.38
N PRO A 105 3.58 -56.68 21.92
CA PRO A 105 4.16 -56.42 20.61
C PRO A 105 5.69 -56.52 20.66
N THR A 106 6.24 -57.41 19.84
CA THR A 106 7.65 -57.47 19.47
C THR A 106 8.10 -56.10 18.96
N ILE A 107 9.15 -55.54 19.54
CA ILE A 107 9.74 -54.27 19.08
C ILE A 107 10.44 -54.56 17.74
N THR A 108 9.80 -54.16 16.66
CA THR A 108 10.43 -54.06 15.34
C THR A 108 10.88 -52.62 15.19
N ASP A 109 12.20 -52.40 15.20
CA ASP A 109 12.82 -51.11 14.88
C ASP A 109 12.60 -50.79 13.40
N THR A 110 11.46 -50.18 13.09
CA THR A 110 11.26 -49.49 11.81
C THR A 110 11.65 -48.03 12.00
N PRO A 111 12.74 -47.53 11.41
CA PRO A 111 12.99 -46.10 11.40
C PRO A 111 11.92 -45.41 10.54
N LEU A 112 10.94 -44.80 11.21
CA LEU A 112 10.01 -43.86 10.58
C LEU A 112 10.77 -42.56 10.35
N VAL A 113 11.49 -42.46 9.23
CA VAL A 113 11.93 -41.17 8.72
C VAL A 113 10.67 -40.48 8.21
N SER A 114 10.07 -39.67 9.08
CA SER A 114 9.09 -38.67 8.65
C SER A 114 9.90 -37.51 8.09
N ASP A 115 9.97 -37.43 6.77
CA ASP A 115 10.38 -36.20 6.07
C ASP A 115 9.34 -35.13 6.42
N THR A 116 9.50 -34.51 7.59
CA THR A 116 8.78 -33.30 7.92
C THR A 116 9.27 -32.26 6.93
N PRO A 117 8.44 -31.75 6.01
CA PRO A 117 8.85 -30.63 5.20
C PRO A 117 9.20 -29.51 6.19
N THR A 118 10.46 -29.10 6.23
CA THR A 118 10.91 -27.93 6.98
C THR A 118 10.04 -26.76 6.50
N GLY A 119 9.00 -26.42 7.27
CA GLY A 119 8.16 -25.29 6.97
C GLY A 119 9.06 -24.07 6.90
N THR A 120 9.18 -23.46 5.73
CA THR A 120 9.84 -22.16 5.58
C THR A 120 9.05 -21.21 6.47
N ALA A 121 9.61 -20.85 7.63
CA ALA A 121 8.96 -19.96 8.57
C ALA A 121 8.57 -18.68 7.82
N THR A 122 7.29 -18.34 7.83
CA THR A 122 6.84 -17.05 7.30
C THR A 122 7.54 -15.95 8.08
N PRO A 123 8.18 -14.97 7.42
CA PRO A 123 8.87 -13.90 8.12
C PRO A 123 7.91 -13.17 9.05
N PHE A 124 8.36 -12.87 10.27
CA PHE A 124 7.60 -12.10 11.24
C PHE A 124 8.17 -10.68 11.33
N LEU A 125 7.30 -9.72 11.60
CA LEU A 125 7.72 -8.33 11.80
C LEU A 125 8.46 -8.20 13.14
N PRO A 126 9.62 -7.51 13.19
CA PRO A 126 10.30 -7.26 14.47
C PRO A 126 9.42 -6.45 15.42
N LEU A 127 9.32 -6.90 16.68
CA LEU A 127 8.48 -6.27 17.70
C LEU A 127 8.80 -4.77 17.92
N VAL A 128 10.07 -4.38 17.75
CA VAL A 128 10.49 -2.98 17.85
C VAL A 128 9.81 -2.08 16.81
N VAL A 129 9.56 -2.61 15.62
CA VAL A 129 8.89 -1.87 14.54
C VAL A 129 7.37 -1.88 14.75
N GLU A 130 6.81 -3.03 15.15
CA GLU A 130 5.38 -3.16 15.46
C GLU A 130 4.94 -2.23 16.60
N ALA A 131 5.75 -2.11 17.65
CA ALA A 131 5.48 -1.21 18.77
C ALA A 131 5.47 0.28 18.37
N GLY A 132 6.06 0.63 17.22
CA GLY A 132 6.08 1.98 16.66
C GLY A 132 4.89 2.32 15.77
N PHE A 133 3.93 1.41 15.57
CA PHE A 133 2.79 1.65 14.69
C PHE A 133 1.91 2.80 15.20
N ILE A 134 1.56 3.70 14.29
CA ILE A 134 0.71 4.87 14.58
C ILE A 134 -0.61 4.87 13.81
N SER A 135 -0.78 3.97 12.84
CA SER A 135 -2.01 3.87 12.06
C SER A 135 -3.19 3.40 12.92
N VAL A 136 -4.34 4.01 12.69
CA VAL A 136 -5.65 3.58 13.23
C VAL A 136 -6.49 2.84 12.19
N VAL A 137 -5.97 2.68 10.97
CA VAL A 137 -6.67 2.07 9.84
C VAL A 137 -6.30 0.59 9.79
N THR A 138 -7.30 -0.28 9.95
CA THR A 138 -7.12 -1.73 9.77
C THR A 138 -6.65 -2.02 8.35
N PRO A 139 -5.48 -2.64 8.16
CA PRO A 139 -4.96 -2.96 6.83
C PRO A 139 -5.82 -4.01 6.11
N ASN A 140 -5.76 -4.00 4.78
CA ASN A 140 -6.44 -5.01 3.96
C ASN A 140 -5.60 -6.29 3.89
N PRO A 141 -6.09 -7.44 4.37
CA PRO A 141 -5.36 -8.70 4.25
C PRO A 141 -5.14 -9.10 2.77
N ASP A 142 -6.01 -8.67 1.87
CA ASP A 142 -5.89 -8.95 0.42
C ASP A 142 -4.96 -7.99 -0.32
N ALA A 143 -4.28 -7.06 0.37
CA ALA A 143 -3.27 -6.20 -0.24
C ALA A 143 -2.15 -7.05 -0.86
N VAL A 144 -1.78 -6.72 -2.10
CA VAL A 144 -0.76 -7.46 -2.86
C VAL A 144 0.38 -6.53 -3.25
N ILE A 145 1.59 -7.08 -3.19
CA ILE A 145 2.84 -6.42 -3.56
C ILE A 145 3.53 -7.29 -4.61
N SER A 146 4.00 -6.67 -5.70
CA SER A 146 4.69 -7.37 -6.79
C SER A 146 6.12 -7.78 -6.40
N LEU A 147 6.90 -8.33 -7.34
CA LEU A 147 8.33 -8.58 -7.09
C LEU A 147 9.06 -7.28 -6.80
N LEU A 148 9.97 -7.31 -5.82
CA LEU A 148 10.81 -6.16 -5.52
C LEU A 148 11.89 -6.01 -6.60
N GLN A 149 12.04 -4.79 -7.09
CA GLN A 149 13.11 -4.39 -7.98
C GLN A 149 14.05 -3.46 -7.22
N PHE A 150 15.35 -3.67 -7.34
CA PHE A 150 16.35 -2.87 -6.63
C PHE A 150 17.10 -1.98 -7.59
N SER A 151 17.35 -0.74 -7.22
CA SER A 151 18.20 0.18 -7.98
C SER A 151 18.80 1.27 -7.09
N THR A 152 19.94 1.81 -7.50
CA THR A 152 20.52 3.03 -6.91
C THR A 152 19.85 4.31 -7.41
N THR A 153 18.97 4.20 -8.41
CA THR A 153 18.33 5.33 -9.08
C THR A 153 16.82 5.10 -9.19
N PHE A 154 16.06 6.12 -8.80
CA PHE A 154 14.60 6.15 -8.86
C PHE A 154 14.13 7.26 -9.80
N ASP A 155 13.17 6.95 -10.68
CA ASP A 155 12.53 7.94 -11.54
C ASP A 155 11.22 8.43 -10.90
N SER A 156 11.27 9.64 -10.34
CA SER A 156 10.12 10.30 -9.71
C SER A 156 8.95 10.58 -10.67
N ASN A 157 9.17 10.63 -11.98
CA ASN A 157 8.09 10.89 -12.94
C ASN A 157 7.24 9.64 -13.20
N THR A 158 7.88 8.46 -13.23
CA THR A 158 7.22 7.18 -13.49
C THR A 158 6.93 6.39 -12.22
N GLY A 159 7.58 6.74 -11.10
CA GLY A 159 7.47 6.01 -9.83
C GLY A 159 8.22 4.68 -9.83
N ARG A 160 9.23 4.50 -10.70
CA ARG A 160 9.89 3.20 -10.92
C ARG A 160 11.41 3.27 -10.74
N CYS A 161 11.99 2.11 -10.42
CA CYS A 161 13.43 1.90 -10.39
C CYS A 161 14.00 1.97 -11.82
N VAL A 162 15.13 2.66 -11.98
CA VAL A 162 15.85 2.77 -13.26
C VAL A 162 16.92 1.68 -13.31
N ASN A 163 17.00 0.90 -14.39
CA ASN A 163 17.99 -0.18 -14.57
C ASN A 163 18.10 -1.13 -13.35
N PRO A 164 17.00 -1.81 -12.95
CA PRO A 164 17.03 -2.63 -11.76
C PRO A 164 18.02 -3.79 -11.88
N THR A 165 18.72 -4.09 -10.80
CA THR A 165 19.72 -5.16 -10.69
C THR A 165 19.66 -5.81 -9.31
N THR A 166 20.20 -7.02 -9.19
CA THR A 166 20.35 -7.73 -7.91
C THR A 166 21.80 -7.76 -7.42
N LEU A 167 22.70 -7.08 -8.14
CA LEU A 167 24.12 -6.98 -7.78
C LEU A 167 24.55 -5.52 -7.79
N PHE A 168 25.08 -5.08 -6.66
CA PHE A 168 25.58 -3.72 -6.46
C PHE A 168 27.03 -3.77 -5.98
N ARG A 169 27.81 -2.76 -6.33
CA ARG A 169 29.21 -2.61 -5.90
C ARG A 169 29.39 -1.30 -5.15
N ASN A 170 30.13 -1.35 -4.05
CA ASN A 170 30.51 -0.15 -3.31
C ASN A 170 31.38 0.81 -4.15
N PRO A 171 31.28 2.13 -3.91
CA PRO A 171 30.49 2.79 -2.85
C PRO A 171 29.00 2.99 -3.23
N ILE A 172 28.10 2.62 -2.33
CA ILE A 172 26.66 2.87 -2.45
C ILE A 172 26.27 3.99 -1.48
N THR A 173 25.49 4.95 -1.95
CA THR A 173 24.96 6.06 -1.13
C THR A 173 23.47 5.94 -0.87
N HIS A 174 22.74 5.30 -1.78
CA HIS A 174 21.30 5.21 -1.72
C HIS A 174 20.82 3.98 -2.50
N LEU A 175 19.88 3.22 -1.94
CA LEU A 175 19.22 2.11 -2.60
C LEU A 175 17.71 2.20 -2.43
N TYR A 176 17.01 1.85 -3.50
CA TYR A 176 15.56 1.79 -3.56
C TYR A 176 15.11 0.34 -3.77
N ALA A 177 14.05 -0.05 -3.06
CA ALA A 177 13.28 -1.26 -3.31
C ALA A 177 11.92 -0.85 -3.88
N CYS A 178 11.79 -0.87 -5.20
CA CYS A 178 10.57 -0.51 -5.92
C CYS A 178 9.63 -1.70 -6.10
N PHE A 179 8.33 -1.45 -6.07
CA PHE A 179 7.30 -2.46 -6.26
C PHE A 179 6.02 -1.84 -6.83
N ASP A 180 5.23 -2.68 -7.49
CA ASP A 180 3.84 -2.36 -7.83
C ASP A 180 2.94 -2.89 -6.69
N TYR A 181 1.84 -2.22 -6.39
CA TYR A 181 0.90 -2.63 -5.36
C TYR A 181 -0.56 -2.51 -5.82
N ASP A 182 -1.43 -3.30 -5.19
CA ASP A 182 -2.88 -3.21 -5.37
C ASP A 182 -3.60 -3.57 -4.06
N LYS A 183 -4.85 -3.11 -3.94
CA LYS A 183 -5.74 -3.28 -2.78
C LYS A 183 -5.18 -2.76 -1.44
N MET A 184 -4.24 -1.83 -1.49
CA MET A 184 -3.79 -1.08 -0.30
C MET A 184 -4.91 -0.16 0.20
N ILE A 185 -4.93 0.14 1.50
CA ILE A 185 -5.84 1.14 2.06
C ILE A 185 -5.00 2.36 2.46
N PRO A 186 -5.27 3.56 1.92
CA PRO A 186 -4.62 4.78 2.38
C PRO A 186 -4.75 4.93 3.90
N GLY A 187 -3.62 5.21 4.55
CA GLY A 187 -3.50 5.31 6.00
C GLY A 187 -3.26 4.00 6.74
N SER A 188 -3.42 2.83 6.13
CA SER A 188 -3.05 1.54 6.77
C SER A 188 -1.55 1.47 7.02
N GLN A 189 -1.10 0.85 8.12
CA GLN A 189 0.34 0.76 8.39
C GLN A 189 1.02 -0.09 7.30
N TRP A 190 2.05 0.47 6.67
CA TRP A 190 2.93 -0.23 5.75
C TRP A 190 4.35 -0.19 6.29
N THR A 191 5.08 -1.29 6.14
CA THR A 191 6.43 -1.40 6.68
C THR A 191 7.34 -2.13 5.70
N ALA A 192 8.55 -1.60 5.49
CA ALA A 192 9.65 -2.28 4.82
C ALA A 192 10.81 -2.46 5.79
N VAL A 193 11.25 -3.71 5.99
CA VAL A 193 12.37 -4.03 6.87
C VAL A 193 13.55 -4.55 6.04
N TRP A 194 14.72 -3.99 6.27
CA TRP A 194 15.95 -4.30 5.58
C TRP A 194 16.86 -5.14 6.47
N TYR A 195 17.32 -6.26 5.92
CA TYR A 195 18.24 -7.18 6.56
C TYR A 195 19.53 -7.31 5.75
N ARG A 196 20.66 -7.51 6.43
CA ARG A 196 21.95 -7.91 5.86
C ARG A 196 22.36 -9.24 6.47
N ASN A 197 22.50 -10.29 5.66
CA ASN A 197 22.84 -11.64 6.11
C ASN A 197 21.92 -12.15 7.24
N GLY A 198 20.64 -11.72 7.25
CA GLY A 198 19.66 -12.03 8.29
C GLY A 198 19.68 -11.12 9.53
N GLU A 199 20.64 -10.20 9.63
CA GLU A 199 20.70 -9.17 10.68
C GLU A 199 19.90 -7.94 10.26
N TYR A 200 19.05 -7.43 11.15
CA TYR A 200 18.28 -6.20 10.90
C TYR A 200 19.25 -5.00 10.79
N VAL A 201 19.10 -4.18 9.74
CA VAL A 201 19.98 -3.02 9.49
C VAL A 201 19.25 -1.70 9.29
N ASP A 202 18.00 -1.73 8.83
CA ASP A 202 17.20 -0.52 8.58
C ASP A 202 15.71 -0.89 8.50
N ASP A 203 14.82 0.08 8.70
CA ASP A 203 13.41 -0.06 8.38
C ASP A 203 12.74 1.27 8.05
N GLU A 204 11.63 1.16 7.33
CA GLU A 204 10.71 2.24 7.07
C GLU A 204 9.31 1.78 7.45
N SER A 205 8.67 2.47 8.40
CA SER A 205 7.30 2.17 8.81
C SER A 205 6.47 3.43 8.87
N ILE A 206 5.45 3.51 8.02
CA ILE A 206 4.55 4.68 7.94
C ILE A 206 3.09 4.26 7.69
N PRO A 207 2.12 5.08 8.10
CA PRO A 207 0.78 5.03 7.51
C PRO A 207 0.89 5.26 6.00
N TRP A 208 0.32 4.33 5.23
CA TRP A 208 0.40 4.32 3.78
C TRP A 208 -0.09 5.64 3.19
N ASN A 209 0.80 6.38 2.55
CA ASN A 209 0.52 7.67 1.95
C ASN A 209 0.16 7.57 0.45
N GLY A 210 0.16 6.35 -0.10
CA GLY A 210 -0.22 6.06 -1.48
C GLY A 210 -1.74 5.85 -1.67
N GLY A 211 -2.11 5.52 -2.91
CA GLY A 211 -3.48 5.16 -3.29
C GLY A 211 -3.82 3.71 -2.95
N THR A 212 -4.87 3.18 -3.59
CA THR A 212 -5.26 1.77 -3.46
C THR A 212 -4.43 0.84 -4.34
N GLY A 213 -3.89 1.35 -5.44
CA GLY A 213 -2.98 0.64 -6.32
C GLY A 213 -2.04 1.63 -7.04
N GLY A 214 -0.90 1.14 -7.51
CA GLY A 214 0.10 1.96 -8.21
C GLY A 214 1.53 1.49 -7.97
N TYR A 215 2.44 2.46 -7.92
CA TYR A 215 3.88 2.24 -7.72
C TYR A 215 4.33 2.76 -6.37
N GLY A 216 5.06 1.93 -5.63
CA GLY A 216 5.62 2.25 -4.33
C GLY A 216 7.11 1.92 -4.29
N TYR A 217 7.80 2.49 -3.31
CA TYR A 217 9.18 2.17 -3.04
C TYR A 217 9.44 2.27 -1.54
N SER A 218 10.47 1.55 -1.09
CA SER A 218 11.18 1.86 0.15
C SER A 218 12.58 2.33 -0.22
N GLU A 219 13.14 3.21 0.59
CA GLU A 219 14.48 3.73 0.39
C GLU A 219 15.36 3.49 1.62
N SER A 220 16.65 3.21 1.40
CA SER A 220 17.65 3.11 2.48
C SER A 220 18.92 3.86 2.07
N ILE A 221 19.27 4.87 2.87
CA ILE A 221 20.43 5.74 2.62
C ILE A 221 21.63 5.26 3.44
N ASN A 222 21.43 4.96 4.73
CA ASN A 222 22.50 4.63 5.65
C ASN A 222 22.08 3.48 6.59
N PRO A 223 22.05 2.24 6.07
CA PRO A 223 21.77 1.08 6.91
C PRO A 223 22.82 0.97 8.03
N ALA A 224 22.49 0.30 9.13
CA ALA A 224 23.35 0.14 10.29
C ALA A 224 24.75 -0.41 9.90
N GLY A 225 25.79 0.37 10.20
CA GLY A 225 27.18 0.05 9.84
C GLY A 225 27.54 0.31 8.37
N GLY A 226 26.67 0.99 7.61
CA GLY A 226 26.82 1.31 6.20
C GLY A 226 26.58 0.12 5.26
N TRP A 227 26.72 0.37 3.97
CA TRP A 227 26.62 -0.64 2.91
C TRP A 227 27.79 -1.61 2.91
N GLN A 228 27.83 -2.52 3.88
CA GLN A 228 28.82 -3.59 3.93
C GLN A 228 28.53 -4.69 2.89
N PRO A 229 29.56 -5.40 2.39
CA PRO A 229 29.34 -6.54 1.50
C PRO A 229 28.50 -7.63 2.15
N GLY A 230 27.62 -8.25 1.37
CA GLY A 230 26.73 -9.30 1.86
C GLY A 230 25.44 -9.41 1.05
N VAL A 231 24.58 -10.34 1.49
CA VAL A 231 23.24 -10.52 0.92
C VAL A 231 22.27 -9.67 1.73
N TYR A 232 21.59 -8.77 1.05
CA TYR A 232 20.53 -7.97 1.64
C TYR A 232 19.18 -8.56 1.28
N THR A 233 18.24 -8.51 2.22
CA THR A 233 16.86 -8.92 2.03
C THR A 233 15.93 -7.82 2.52
N VAL A 234 15.01 -7.40 1.67
CA VAL A 234 13.96 -6.44 2.02
C VAL A 234 12.66 -7.21 2.15
N GLN A 235 11.96 -7.02 3.27
CA GLN A 235 10.68 -7.64 3.56
C GLN A 235 9.61 -6.56 3.72
N ILE A 236 8.51 -6.69 3.01
CA ILE A 236 7.38 -5.76 3.03
C ILE A 236 6.21 -6.39 3.78
N PHE A 237 5.67 -5.62 4.71
CA PHE A 237 4.52 -5.94 5.53
C PHE A 237 3.42 -4.88 5.36
N VAL A 238 2.17 -5.30 5.49
CA VAL A 238 0.99 -4.43 5.55
C VAL A 238 0.27 -4.78 6.84
N GLY A 239 0.31 -3.87 7.81
CA GLY A 239 0.18 -4.22 9.23
C GLY A 239 1.29 -5.16 9.65
N VAL A 240 0.90 -6.25 10.32
CA VAL A 240 1.80 -7.34 10.72
C VAL A 240 1.89 -8.46 9.68
N ASP A 241 1.07 -8.40 8.61
CA ASP A 241 1.02 -9.43 7.59
C ASP A 241 2.17 -9.28 6.60
N PHE A 242 3.00 -10.31 6.50
CA PHE A 242 4.02 -10.42 5.46
C PHE A 242 3.39 -10.47 4.06
N LYS A 243 3.85 -9.62 3.15
CA LYS A 243 3.37 -9.58 1.76
C LYS A 243 4.42 -10.02 0.75
N ARG A 244 5.67 -9.58 0.90
CA ARG A 244 6.72 -9.88 -0.08
C ARG A 244 8.11 -9.78 0.52
N ALA A 245 9.04 -10.55 -0.02
CA ALA A 245 10.47 -10.32 0.16
C ALA A 245 11.20 -10.32 -1.18
N GLY A 246 12.36 -9.67 -1.22
CA GLY A 246 13.31 -9.72 -2.32
C GLY A 246 14.74 -9.55 -1.80
N SER A 247 15.72 -10.07 -2.54
CA SER A 247 17.11 -10.02 -2.12
C SER A 247 18.03 -9.51 -3.23
N PHE A 248 19.14 -8.90 -2.81
CA PHE A 248 20.24 -8.48 -3.68
C PHE A 248 21.58 -8.64 -2.96
N THR A 249 22.68 -8.58 -3.71
CA THR A 249 24.04 -8.72 -3.20
C THR A 249 24.80 -7.40 -3.32
N VAL A 250 25.52 -7.03 -2.27
CA VAL A 250 26.50 -5.94 -2.28
C VAL A 250 27.90 -6.54 -2.24
N GLU A 251 28.75 -6.10 -3.17
CA GLU A 251 30.17 -6.47 -3.28
C GLU A 251 31.08 -5.24 -3.17
N GLY A 252 32.38 -5.48 -3.02
CA GLY A 252 33.41 -4.43 -2.94
C GLY A 252 33.96 -4.27 -1.52
N ASP A 253 34.75 -3.22 -1.30
CA ASP A 253 35.30 -2.93 0.03
C ASP A 253 34.23 -2.31 0.92
N ALA A 254 34.29 -2.60 2.23
CA ALA A 254 33.40 -1.99 3.20
C ALA A 254 33.58 -0.46 3.22
N PRO A 255 32.51 0.32 3.48
CA PRO A 255 32.63 1.75 3.69
C PRO A 255 33.67 2.02 4.78
N ALA A 256 34.56 2.99 4.56
CA ALA A 256 35.56 3.35 5.56
C ALA A 256 34.86 3.71 6.86
N THR A 257 35.11 2.96 7.93
CA THR A 257 34.61 3.31 9.26
C THR A 257 35.14 4.70 9.61
N PRO A 258 34.32 5.67 10.04
CA PRO A 258 34.86 6.92 10.54
C PRO A 258 35.74 6.61 11.75
N VAL A 259 37.05 6.67 11.56
CA VAL A 259 38.01 6.59 12.66
C VAL A 259 37.67 7.75 13.59
N PRO A 260 37.40 7.52 14.89
CA PRO A 260 37.21 8.62 15.82
C PRO A 260 38.44 9.50 15.72
N THR A 261 38.26 10.75 15.28
CA THR A 261 39.33 11.74 15.26
C THR A 261 39.84 11.82 16.68
N ALA A 262 41.05 11.31 16.94
CA ALA A 262 41.70 11.48 18.22
C ALA A 262 41.76 12.99 18.47
N THR A 263 40.93 13.48 19.40
CA THR A 263 41.01 14.85 19.88
C THR A 263 42.43 15.02 20.41
N LEU A 264 43.24 15.81 19.72
CA LEU A 264 44.59 16.13 20.16
C LEU A 264 44.48 16.74 21.56
N SER A 265 45.04 16.03 22.54
CA SER A 265 45.16 16.51 23.92
C SER A 265 45.85 17.87 23.92
N PRO A 266 45.34 18.90 24.61
CA PRO A 266 45.97 20.21 24.63
C PRO A 266 47.38 20.09 25.22
N THR A 267 48.39 20.47 24.42
CA THR A 267 49.78 20.58 24.84
C THR A 267 49.85 21.49 26.07
N PRO A 268 50.44 21.05 27.20
CA PRO A 268 50.66 21.93 28.33
C PRO A 268 51.62 23.04 27.90
N VAL A 269 51.12 24.28 27.95
CA VAL A 269 51.91 25.50 27.74
C VAL A 269 52.90 25.61 28.89
N ALA A 270 54.17 25.34 28.62
CA ALA A 270 55.26 25.73 29.51
C ALA A 270 55.62 27.18 29.19
N THR A 271 55.64 28.06 30.20
CA THR A 271 56.24 29.39 30.06
C THR A 271 56.75 29.87 31.44
N PRO A 272 57.77 30.75 31.44
CA PRO A 272 58.97 30.75 32.28
C PRO A 272 58.88 31.52 33.61
#